data_AF-A0A3C8C8H9-F1
#
_entry.id   AF-A0A3C8C8H9-F1
#
_cell.length_a   1.000
_cell.length_b   1.000
_cell.length_c   1.000
_cell.angle_alpha   90.00
_cell.angle_beta   90.00
_cell.angle_gamma   90.00
#
_symmetry.space_group_name_H-M   'P 1'
#
loop_
_entity.id
_entity.type
_entity.pdbx_description
1 polymer ?
#
loop_
_entity_poly.entity_id
_entity_poly.type
_entity_poly.pdbx_seq_one_letter_code
_entity_poly.pdbx_strand_id
1 'polypeptide(L)'
;MEEEKPILQEIEDAKEKLISRISLWVSLFLTTAMVVWYYQSSPPDSPEVVQMRVFFKEKNRDVMTFISMDQNEQIAFAFKSKHPFYMSYIKTSTVEQEKIRSLIHISTDFTPNQYWFNLGFMWVIVFTTFWFLGLMTEACIVLARRNSEARIKNYQKEKERERQRDDAGPNEG
;
A
#
# COMPACT_ATOMS: atom_id res chain seq x y z
N MET A 1 -19.38 37.52 28.22
CA MET A 1 -18.37 37.07 27.23
C MET A 1 -18.10 35.56 27.34
N GLU A 2 -19.12 34.71 27.47
CA GLU A 2 -18.94 33.23 27.55
C GLU A 2 -19.58 32.45 26.40
N GLU A 3 -20.49 33.05 25.62
CA GLU A 3 -21.23 32.36 24.56
C GLU A 3 -20.45 32.21 23.23
N GLU A 4 -19.35 32.94 23.03
CA GLU A 4 -18.57 32.88 21.77
C GLU A 4 -17.63 31.67 21.68
N LYS A 5 -17.22 31.12 22.83
CA LYS A 5 -16.32 29.94 22.91
C LYS A 5 -16.95 28.63 22.42
N PRO A 6 -18.19 28.25 22.80
CA PRO A 6 -18.78 26.99 22.35
C PRO A 6 -19.04 26.97 20.83
N ILE A 7 -19.46 28.08 20.24
CA ILE A 7 -19.80 28.17 18.81
C ILE A 7 -18.56 28.00 17.92
N LEU A 8 -17.41 28.59 18.31
CA LEU A 8 -16.15 28.41 17.59
C LEU A 8 -15.67 26.96 17.62
N GLN A 9 -15.86 26.29 18.76
CA GLN A 9 -15.42 24.91 18.97
C GLN A 9 -16.27 23.91 18.15
N GLU A 10 -17.59 24.13 18.05
CA GLU A 10 -18.47 23.32 17.19
C GLU A 10 -18.16 23.49 15.69
N ILE A 11 -17.79 24.71 15.25
CA ILE A 11 -17.42 24.97 13.86
C ILE A 11 -16.05 24.36 13.51
N GLU A 12 -15.10 24.37 14.45
CA GLU A 12 -13.81 23.65 14.31
C GLU A 12 -14.02 22.14 14.21
N ASP A 13 -14.80 21.54 15.10
CA ASP A 13 -15.12 20.10 15.08
C ASP A 13 -15.80 19.66 13.78
N ALA A 14 -16.72 20.48 13.26
CA ALA A 14 -17.39 20.21 11.99
C ALA A 14 -16.42 20.27 10.79
N LYS A 15 -15.46 21.21 10.81
CA LYS A 15 -14.41 21.32 9.79
C LYS A 15 -13.42 20.17 9.86
N GLU A 16 -13.01 19.76 11.06
CA GLU A 16 -12.12 18.60 11.26
C GLU A 16 -12.77 17.31 10.74
N LYS A 17 -14.07 17.09 11.01
CA LYS A 17 -14.82 15.95 10.43
C LYS A 17 -14.89 15.98 8.91
N LEU A 18 -15.07 17.15 8.30
CA LEU A 18 -15.09 17.30 6.84
C LEU A 18 -13.71 17.07 6.22
N ILE A 19 -12.66 17.56 6.87
CA ILE A 19 -11.28 17.45 6.42
C ILE A 19 -10.77 16.00 6.56
N SER A 20 -11.07 15.32 7.66
CA SER A 20 -10.82 13.88 7.86
C SER A 20 -11.46 13.02 6.76
N ARG A 21 -12.64 13.41 6.27
CA ARG A 21 -13.28 12.74 5.12
C ARG A 21 -12.49 12.98 3.83
N ILE A 22 -11.95 14.18 3.62
CA ILE A 22 -11.14 14.49 2.44
C ILE A 22 -9.83 13.70 2.46
N SER A 23 -9.08 13.66 3.57
CA SER A 23 -7.87 12.85 3.65
C SER A 23 -8.15 11.37 3.43
N LEU A 24 -9.26 10.86 3.96
CA LEU A 24 -9.69 9.48 3.70
C LEU A 24 -9.93 9.24 2.20
N TRP A 25 -10.73 10.09 1.54
CA TRP A 25 -11.04 9.93 0.12
C TRP A 25 -9.81 10.09 -0.78
N VAL A 26 -8.96 11.10 -0.53
CA VAL A 26 -7.72 11.31 -1.28
C VAL A 26 -6.80 10.11 -1.14
N SER A 27 -6.62 9.60 0.09
CA SER A 27 -5.77 8.43 0.34
C SER A 27 -6.31 7.18 -0.33
N LEU A 28 -7.63 7.01 -0.36
CA LEU A 28 -8.30 5.91 -1.04
C LEU A 28 -8.04 5.93 -2.56
N PHE A 29 -8.24 7.09 -3.20
CA PHE A 29 -8.00 7.23 -4.64
C PHE A 29 -6.53 7.07 -4.99
N LEU A 30 -5.63 7.71 -4.24
CA LEU A 30 -4.19 7.65 -4.49
C LEU A 30 -3.65 6.23 -4.36
N THR A 31 -4.06 5.53 -3.30
CA THR A 31 -3.66 4.14 -3.09
C THR A 31 -4.20 3.22 -4.18
N THR A 32 -5.48 3.39 -4.53
CA THR A 32 -6.09 2.58 -5.59
C THR A 32 -5.40 2.81 -6.92
N ALA A 33 -5.08 4.05 -7.28
CA ALA A 33 -4.31 4.37 -8.49
C ALA A 33 -2.92 3.72 -8.47
N MET A 34 -2.22 3.77 -7.35
CA MET A 34 -0.90 3.15 -7.19
C MET A 34 -0.96 1.63 -7.32
N VAL A 35 -1.96 0.98 -6.73
CA VAL A 35 -2.16 -0.47 -6.83
C VAL A 35 -2.58 -0.88 -8.24
N VAL A 36 -3.41 -0.10 -8.93
CA VAL A 36 -3.75 -0.33 -10.35
C VAL A 36 -2.51 -0.22 -11.23
N TRP A 37 -1.67 0.80 -11.00
CA TRP A 37 -0.41 0.94 -11.73
C TRP A 37 0.53 -0.24 -11.45
N TYR A 38 0.67 -0.66 -10.19
CA TYR A 38 1.46 -1.83 -9.82
C TYR A 38 0.94 -3.11 -10.51
N TYR A 39 -0.37 -3.33 -10.50
CA TYR A 39 -1.01 -4.46 -11.17
C TYR A 39 -0.71 -4.51 -12.67
N GLN A 40 -0.71 -3.35 -13.34
CA GLN A 40 -0.36 -3.27 -14.76
C GLN A 40 1.13 -3.57 -15.02
N SER A 41 2.01 -3.11 -14.13
CA SER A 41 3.46 -3.32 -14.26
C SER A 41 3.93 -4.73 -13.86
N SER A 42 3.16 -5.41 -13.03
CA SER A 42 3.45 -6.74 -12.48
C SER A 42 2.19 -7.60 -12.57
N PRO A 43 1.78 -8.02 -13.78
CA PRO A 43 0.56 -8.78 -13.95
C PRO A 43 0.66 -10.15 -13.27
N PRO A 44 -0.48 -10.72 -12.83
CA PRO A 44 -0.50 -12.08 -12.30
C PRO A 44 -0.08 -13.09 -13.36
N ASP A 45 0.48 -14.22 -12.91
CA ASP A 45 0.78 -15.35 -13.77
C ASP A 45 -0.45 -15.82 -14.55
N SER A 46 -0.24 -16.28 -15.79
CA SER A 46 -1.33 -16.84 -16.59
C SER A 46 -1.92 -18.10 -15.93
N PRO A 47 -3.21 -18.43 -16.20
CA PRO A 47 -3.85 -19.62 -15.62
C PRO A 47 -3.08 -20.92 -15.90
N GLU A 48 -2.47 -21.04 -17.07
CA GLU A 48 -1.67 -22.20 -17.48
C GLU A 48 -0.41 -22.36 -16.63
N VAL A 49 0.31 -21.25 -16.39
CA VAL A 49 1.51 -21.23 -15.55
C VAL A 49 1.16 -21.56 -14.10
N VAL A 50 0.04 -21.04 -13.59
CA VAL A 50 -0.46 -21.37 -12.26
C VAL A 50 -0.76 -22.86 -12.14
N GLN A 51 -1.46 -23.46 -13.10
CA GLN A 51 -1.74 -24.90 -13.13
C GLN A 51 -0.45 -25.72 -13.16
N MET A 52 0.55 -25.29 -13.95
CA MET A 52 1.83 -25.97 -14.04
C MET A 52 2.61 -25.92 -12.72
N ARG A 53 2.62 -24.77 -12.03
CA ARG A 53 3.24 -24.66 -10.69
C ARG A 53 2.51 -25.48 -9.64
N VAL A 54 1.17 -25.54 -9.69
CA VAL A 54 0.38 -26.41 -8.80
C VAL A 54 0.74 -27.88 -9.03
N PHE A 55 0.80 -28.30 -10.30
CA PHE A 55 1.25 -29.65 -10.66
C PHE A 55 2.66 -29.95 -10.13
N PHE A 56 3.61 -29.04 -10.30
CA PHE A 56 4.96 -29.21 -9.78
C PHE A 56 4.99 -29.30 -8.26
N LYS A 57 4.19 -28.50 -7.55
CA LYS A 57 4.07 -28.59 -6.10
C LYS A 57 3.52 -29.95 -5.66
N GLU A 58 2.45 -30.42 -6.28
CA GLU A 58 1.80 -31.70 -5.96
C GLU A 58 2.65 -32.92 -6.31
N LYS A 59 3.40 -32.85 -7.42
CA LYS A 59 4.26 -33.92 -7.94
C LYS A 59 5.75 -33.63 -7.78
N ASN A 60 6.12 -32.81 -6.79
CA ASN A 60 7.47 -32.27 -6.65
C ASN A 60 8.54 -33.37 -6.69
N ARG A 61 8.34 -34.44 -5.91
CA ARG A 61 9.26 -35.58 -5.88
C ARG A 61 9.43 -36.23 -7.26
N ASP A 62 8.35 -36.54 -7.95
CA ASP A 62 8.38 -37.22 -9.24
C ASP A 62 9.01 -36.33 -10.32
N VAL A 63 8.64 -35.04 -10.33
CA VAL A 63 9.17 -34.05 -11.25
C VAL A 63 10.65 -33.80 -10.99
N MET A 64 11.07 -33.61 -9.74
CA MET A 64 12.48 -33.37 -9.41
C MET A 64 13.35 -34.60 -9.72
N THR A 65 12.83 -35.80 -9.45
CA THR A 65 13.53 -37.04 -9.82
C THR A 65 13.69 -37.11 -11.34
N PHE A 66 12.62 -36.87 -12.11
CA PHE A 66 12.67 -36.86 -13.57
C PHE A 66 13.69 -35.86 -14.13
N ILE A 67 13.73 -34.64 -13.61
CA ILE A 67 14.67 -33.61 -14.08
C ILE A 67 16.13 -33.98 -13.82
N SER A 68 16.39 -34.76 -12.75
CA SER A 68 17.73 -35.24 -12.37
C SER A 68 18.21 -36.48 -13.13
N MET A 69 17.32 -37.18 -13.84
CA MET A 69 17.65 -38.39 -14.62
C MET A 69 18.46 -38.06 -15.88
N ASP A 70 19.16 -39.05 -16.43
CA ASP A 70 19.79 -38.97 -17.75
C ASP A 70 18.73 -38.88 -18.87
N GLN A 71 19.11 -38.36 -20.05
CA GLN A 71 18.18 -38.17 -21.17
C GLN A 71 17.47 -39.46 -21.59
N ASN A 72 18.16 -40.61 -21.60
CA ASN A 72 17.56 -41.90 -21.96
C ASN A 72 16.53 -42.37 -20.91
N GLU A 73 16.83 -42.14 -19.64
CA GLU A 73 15.96 -42.47 -18.52
C GLU A 73 14.73 -41.55 -18.48
N GLN A 74 14.89 -40.26 -18.79
CA GLN A 74 13.78 -39.33 -18.96
C GLN A 74 12.80 -39.82 -20.02
N ILE A 75 13.30 -40.28 -21.19
CA ILE A 75 12.45 -40.84 -22.26
C ILE A 75 11.64 -42.03 -21.73
N ALA A 76 12.30 -42.99 -21.09
CA ALA A 76 11.61 -44.15 -20.51
C ALA A 76 10.58 -43.75 -19.44
N PHE A 77 10.92 -42.79 -18.58
CA PHE A 77 10.02 -42.27 -17.55
C PHE A 77 8.79 -41.59 -18.16
N ALA A 78 8.98 -40.76 -19.19
CA ALA A 78 7.89 -40.06 -19.87
C ALA A 78 6.90 -41.04 -20.52
N PHE A 79 7.40 -42.10 -21.16
CA PHE A 79 6.55 -43.17 -21.71
C PHE A 79 5.80 -43.95 -20.63
N LYS A 80 6.41 -44.17 -19.46
CA LYS A 80 5.80 -44.89 -18.34
C LYS A 80 4.74 -44.07 -17.60
N SER A 81 5.03 -42.79 -17.35
CA SER A 81 4.21 -41.91 -16.48
C SER A 81 2.95 -41.39 -17.18
N LYS A 82 2.91 -41.38 -18.53
CA LYS A 82 1.77 -40.98 -19.38
C LYS A 82 1.22 -39.55 -19.18
N HIS A 83 1.83 -38.73 -18.32
CA HIS A 83 1.43 -37.34 -18.15
C HIS A 83 1.98 -36.47 -19.30
N PRO A 84 1.17 -35.55 -19.89
CA PRO A 84 1.58 -34.74 -21.04
C PRO A 84 2.85 -33.90 -20.79
N PHE A 85 3.05 -33.44 -19.55
CA PHE A 85 4.22 -32.66 -19.14
C PHE A 85 5.55 -33.34 -19.51
N TYR A 86 5.74 -34.61 -19.11
CA TYR A 86 7.04 -35.28 -19.26
C TYR A 86 7.41 -35.47 -20.73
N MET A 87 6.43 -35.81 -21.58
CA MET A 87 6.64 -35.95 -23.01
C MET A 87 6.88 -34.58 -23.68
N SER A 88 6.17 -33.54 -23.25
CA SER A 88 6.37 -32.18 -23.76
C SER A 88 7.76 -31.64 -23.40
N TYR A 89 8.22 -31.88 -22.17
CA TYR A 89 9.53 -31.43 -21.69
C TYR A 89 10.68 -31.99 -22.55
N ILE A 90 10.62 -33.27 -22.93
CA ILE A 90 11.65 -33.93 -23.75
C ILE A 90 11.66 -33.40 -25.19
N LYS A 91 10.49 -33.05 -25.73
CA LYS A 91 10.35 -32.55 -27.11
C LYS A 91 10.72 -31.07 -27.26
N THR A 92 10.78 -30.36 -26.14
CA THR A 92 11.06 -28.93 -26.07
C THR A 92 12.57 -28.65 -26.18
N SER A 93 12.94 -27.47 -26.67
CA SER A 93 14.35 -27.03 -26.81
C SER A 93 15.07 -26.91 -25.46
N THR A 94 16.41 -26.98 -25.46
CA THR A 94 17.23 -26.84 -24.24
C THR A 94 16.98 -25.52 -23.50
N VAL A 95 16.80 -24.42 -24.23
CA VAL A 95 16.52 -23.09 -23.66
C VAL A 95 15.19 -23.07 -22.89
N GLU A 96 14.17 -23.72 -23.44
CA GLU A 96 12.87 -23.83 -22.76
C GLU A 96 12.92 -24.85 -21.61
N GLN A 97 13.71 -25.92 -21.72
CA GLN A 97 13.95 -26.84 -20.60
C GLN A 97 14.57 -26.11 -19.41
N GLU A 98 15.53 -25.20 -19.62
CA GLU A 98 16.10 -24.37 -18.56
C GLU A 98 15.05 -23.47 -17.89
N LYS A 99 14.16 -22.86 -18.68
CA LYS A 99 13.03 -22.08 -18.15
C LYS A 99 12.07 -22.95 -17.32
N ILE A 100 11.80 -24.16 -17.77
CA ILE A 100 10.96 -25.10 -17.02
C ILE A 100 11.65 -25.54 -15.73
N ARG A 101 12.97 -25.81 -15.75
CA ARG A 101 13.76 -26.13 -14.55
C ARG A 101 13.72 -25.01 -13.53
N SER A 102 13.87 -23.76 -13.96
CA SER A 102 13.78 -22.61 -13.05
C SER A 102 12.37 -22.48 -12.46
N LEU A 103 11.33 -22.67 -13.27
CA LEU A 103 9.93 -22.71 -12.81
C LEU A 103 9.69 -23.82 -11.78
N ILE A 104 10.23 -25.03 -11.99
CA ILE A 104 10.11 -26.15 -11.03
C ILE A 104 10.72 -25.77 -9.70
N HIS A 105 11.93 -25.22 -9.70
CA HIS A 105 12.58 -24.78 -8.46
C HIS A 105 11.77 -23.73 -7.71
N ILE A 106 11.24 -22.71 -8.40
CA ILE A 106 10.43 -21.66 -7.79
C ILE A 106 9.05 -22.17 -7.32
N SER A 107 8.51 -23.19 -7.99
CA SER A 107 7.16 -23.70 -7.72
C SER A 107 7.01 -24.48 -6.41
N THR A 108 8.11 -24.95 -5.82
CA THR A 108 8.09 -25.75 -4.57
C THR A 108 7.34 -25.02 -3.45
N ASP A 109 7.58 -23.71 -3.31
CA ASP A 109 6.97 -22.87 -2.29
C ASP A 109 5.76 -22.05 -2.81
N PHE A 110 5.25 -22.39 -3.99
CA PHE A 110 4.19 -21.63 -4.63
C PHE A 110 2.87 -21.70 -3.86
N THR A 111 2.24 -20.55 -3.70
CA THR A 111 0.88 -20.42 -3.15
C THR A 111 0.02 -19.63 -4.13
N PRO A 112 -1.03 -20.22 -4.73
CA PRO A 112 -1.81 -19.58 -5.81
C PRO A 112 -2.37 -18.19 -5.46
N ASN A 113 -2.76 -18.00 -4.19
CA ASN A 113 -3.36 -16.75 -3.72
C ASN A 113 -2.33 -15.73 -3.22
N GLN A 114 -1.02 -16.05 -3.24
CA GLN A 114 0.02 -15.19 -2.68
C GLN A 114 0.12 -13.85 -3.40
N TYR A 115 -0.06 -13.82 -4.71
CA TYR A 115 -0.08 -12.56 -5.47
C TYR A 115 -1.20 -11.64 -4.98
N TRP A 116 -2.43 -12.15 -4.90
CA TRP A 116 -3.59 -11.38 -4.46
C TRP A 116 -3.51 -10.98 -2.99
N PHE A 117 -2.97 -11.85 -2.15
CA PHE A 117 -2.69 -11.54 -0.75
C PHE A 117 -1.68 -10.40 -0.64
N ASN A 118 -0.56 -10.47 -1.35
CA ASN A 118 0.46 -9.43 -1.36
C ASN A 118 -0.10 -8.10 -1.90
N LEU A 119 -0.92 -8.15 -2.95
CA LEU A 119 -1.56 -6.97 -3.54
C LEU A 119 -2.52 -6.31 -2.54
N GLY A 120 -3.32 -7.11 -1.83
CA GLY A 120 -4.21 -6.61 -0.77
C GLY A 120 -3.44 -6.00 0.40
N PHE A 121 -2.37 -6.65 0.86
CA PHE A 121 -1.51 -6.11 1.92
C PHE A 121 -0.82 -4.81 1.50
N MET A 122 -0.31 -4.74 0.27
CA MET A 122 0.26 -3.51 -0.28
C MET A 122 -0.77 -2.39 -0.27
N TRP A 123 -2.00 -2.66 -0.72
CA TRP A 123 -3.09 -1.68 -0.68
C TRP A 123 -3.32 -1.17 0.74
N VAL A 124 -3.43 -2.06 1.73
CA VAL A 124 -3.66 -1.66 3.14
C VAL A 124 -2.52 -0.82 3.68
N ILE A 125 -1.26 -1.23 3.45
CA ILE A 125 -0.08 -0.51 3.94
C ILE A 125 0.01 0.88 3.32
N VAL A 126 -0.17 0.98 2.00
CA VAL A 126 -0.08 2.26 1.28
C VAL A 126 -1.25 3.18 1.68
N PHE A 127 -2.46 2.63 1.80
CA PHE A 127 -3.65 3.38 2.22
C PHE A 127 -3.48 3.95 3.62
N THR A 128 -3.13 3.11 4.59
CA THR A 128 -2.93 3.54 5.98
C THR A 128 -1.81 4.56 6.08
N THR A 129 -0.73 4.42 5.31
CA THR A 129 0.37 5.38 5.25
C THR A 129 -0.10 6.74 4.74
N PHE A 130 -0.75 6.81 3.57
CA PHE A 130 -1.23 8.09 3.04
C PHE A 130 -2.30 8.73 3.91
N TRP A 131 -3.21 7.93 4.46
CA TRP A 131 -4.24 8.42 5.36
C TRP A 131 -3.62 9.02 6.61
N PHE A 132 -2.69 8.32 7.25
CA PHE A 132 -1.99 8.82 8.42
C PHE A 132 -1.20 10.11 8.13
N LEU A 133 -0.49 10.17 7.00
CA LEU A 133 0.20 11.40 6.57
C LEU A 133 -0.77 12.56 6.34
N GLY A 134 -1.96 12.28 5.79
CA GLY A 134 -3.04 13.25 5.65
C GLY A 134 -3.46 13.84 7.00
N LEU A 135 -3.79 12.97 7.97
CA LEU A 135 -4.16 13.39 9.33
C LEU A 135 -3.05 14.19 10.02
N MET A 136 -1.78 13.79 9.87
CA MET A 136 -0.64 14.50 10.44
C MET A 136 -0.47 15.89 9.83
N THR A 137 -0.63 16.00 8.51
CA THR A 137 -0.57 17.28 7.80
C THR A 137 -1.69 18.21 8.27
N GLU A 138 -2.89 17.68 8.45
CA GLU A 138 -4.04 18.42 8.99
C GLU A 138 -3.77 18.94 10.40
N ALA A 139 -3.29 18.07 11.30
CA ALA A 139 -2.95 18.44 12.68
C ALA A 139 -1.90 19.58 12.72
N CYS A 140 -0.87 19.49 11.88
CA CYS A 140 0.13 20.56 11.74
C CYS A 140 -0.47 21.89 11.27
N ILE A 141 -1.40 21.86 10.31
CA ILE A 141 -2.09 23.07 9.82
C ILE A 141 -2.96 23.68 10.92
N VAL A 142 -3.70 22.88 11.67
CA VAL A 142 -4.54 23.35 12.79
C VAL A 142 -3.67 23.99 13.87
N LEU A 143 -2.57 23.34 14.27
CA LEU A 143 -1.63 23.89 15.25
C LEU A 143 -1.02 25.23 14.78
N ALA A 144 -0.62 25.31 13.51
CA ALA A 144 -0.08 26.54 12.93
C ALA A 144 -1.11 27.68 12.92
N ARG A 145 -2.36 27.39 12.54
CA ARG A 145 -3.45 28.37 12.56
C ARG A 145 -3.74 28.85 13.98
N ARG A 146 -3.91 27.94 14.94
CA ARG A 146 -4.17 28.29 16.34
C ARG A 146 -3.06 29.17 16.94
N ASN A 147 -1.79 28.89 16.61
CA ASN A 147 -0.67 29.71 17.04
C ASN A 147 -0.71 31.12 16.42
N SER A 148 -1.05 31.22 15.13
CA SER A 148 -1.21 32.52 14.46
C SER A 148 -2.34 33.37 15.06
N GLU A 149 -3.49 32.76 15.36
CA GLU A 149 -4.63 33.44 15.99
C GLU A 149 -4.31 33.90 17.41
N ALA A 150 -3.60 33.08 18.19
CA ALA A 150 -3.13 33.45 19.53
C ALA A 150 -2.19 34.67 19.48
N ARG A 151 -1.27 34.71 18.52
CA ARG A 151 -0.38 35.86 18.30
C ARG A 151 -1.17 37.13 17.97
N ILE A 152 -2.11 37.06 17.03
CA ILE A 152 -2.93 38.23 16.63
C ILE A 152 -3.74 38.76 17.82
N LYS A 153 -4.37 37.88 18.61
CA LYS A 153 -5.13 38.28 19.80
C LYS A 153 -4.24 38.94 20.86
N ASN A 154 -3.02 38.46 21.06
CA ASN A 154 -2.07 39.07 21.99
C ASN A 154 -1.65 40.48 21.52
N TYR A 155 -1.34 40.65 20.23
CA TYR A 155 -1.03 41.97 19.66
C TYR A 155 -2.19 42.96 19.79
N GLN A 156 -3.44 42.53 19.58
CA GLN A 156 -4.61 43.39 19.75
C GLN A 156 -4.79 43.82 21.21
N LYS A 157 -4.67 42.88 22.16
CA LYS A 157 -4.73 43.18 23.60
C LYS A 157 -3.62 44.13 24.05
N GLU A 158 -2.41 43.98 23.51
CA GLU A 158 -1.30 44.88 23.82
C GLU A 158 -1.58 46.29 23.31
N LYS A 159 -2.05 46.44 22.05
CA LYS A 159 -2.50 47.72 21.50
C LYS A 159 -3.68 48.37 22.24
N GLU A 160 -4.61 47.57 22.77
CA GLU A 160 -5.70 48.08 23.59
C GLU A 160 -5.20 48.58 24.95
N ARG A 161 -4.26 47.86 25.58
CA ARG A 161 -3.62 48.31 26.83
C ARG A 161 -2.77 49.57 26.64
N GLU A 162 -2.06 49.68 25.52
CA GLU A 162 -1.29 50.88 25.18
C GLU A 162 -2.22 52.09 25.02
N ARG A 163 -3.30 51.95 24.24
CA ARG A 163 -4.31 53.01 24.13
C ARG A 163 -4.94 53.40 25.46
N GLN A 164 -5.27 52.42 26.31
CA GLN A 164 -5.78 52.72 27.66
C GLN A 164 -4.77 53.41 28.57
N ARG A 165 -3.46 53.20 28.37
CA ARG A 165 -2.41 53.93 29.10
C ARG A 165 -2.24 55.35 28.58
N ASP A 166 -2.30 55.53 27.27
CA ASP A 166 -2.20 56.86 26.65
C ASP A 166 -3.43 57.73 26.97
N ASP A 167 -4.63 57.14 26.99
CA ASP A 167 -5.87 57.81 27.39
C ASP A 167 -5.94 58.13 28.89
N ALA A 168 -5.17 57.43 29.73
CA ALA A 168 -5.12 57.68 31.17
C ALA A 168 -4.28 58.92 31.56
N GLY A 169 -3.49 59.47 30.63
CA GLY A 169 -2.66 60.66 30.82
C GLY A 169 -1.55 60.52 31.89
N PRO A 170 -0.47 61.31 31.84
CA PRO A 170 0.48 61.35 32.95
C PRO A 170 -0.24 61.96 34.16
N ASN A 171 -0.27 61.22 35.26
CA ASN A 171 -0.74 61.74 36.53
C ASN A 171 0.29 62.78 37.00
N GLU A 172 0.11 64.04 36.59
CA GLU A 172 0.90 65.18 37.08
C GLU A 172 0.57 65.35 38.57
N GLY A 173 1.50 64.95 39.42
CA GLY A 173 1.51 65.20 40.86
C GLY A 173 2.27 66.49 41.19
#